data_AF-A0A7D4YCA6-F1
#
_entry.id   AF-A0A7D4YCA6-F1
#
_cell.length_a   1.000
_cell.length_b   1.000
_cell.length_c   1.000
_cell.angle_alpha   90.00
_cell.angle_beta   90.00
_cell.angle_gamma   90.00
#
_symmetry.space_group_name_H-M   'P 1'
#
loop_
_entity.id
_entity.type
_entity.pdbx_description
1 polymer ?
#
loop_
_entity_poly.entity_id
_entity_poly.type
_entity_poly.pdbx_seq_one_letter_code
_entity_poly.pdbx_strand_id
1 'polypeptide(L)'
;MIDLGTVYLAVTGALLLVALGAGLHVLRGIVREGLDLRRRRRTGEVEKYTEEYGPGPPDDSDDPTATCPRCGAANEPGFDYCRRCAAPLGPGS
;
A
#
# COMPACT_ATOMS: atom_id res chain seq x y z
N MET A 1 4.71 51.25 10.54
CA MET A 1 3.48 50.69 11.13
C MET A 1 3.26 49.35 10.45
N ILE A 2 3.37 48.23 11.17
CA ILE A 2 3.16 46.92 10.56
C ILE A 2 1.65 46.73 10.45
N ASP A 3 1.15 46.61 9.23
CA ASP A 3 -0.27 46.41 8.98
C ASP A 3 -0.70 44.99 9.36
N LEU A 4 -1.90 44.84 9.91
CA LEU A 4 -2.44 43.55 10.33
C LEU A 4 -2.50 42.57 9.13
N GLY A 5 -2.77 43.09 7.93
CA GLY A 5 -2.74 42.30 6.70
C GLY A 5 -1.35 41.74 6.38
N THR A 6 -0.29 42.52 6.65
CA THR A 6 1.10 42.09 6.44
C THR A 6 1.49 41.00 7.44
N VAL A 7 1.08 41.14 8.71
CA VAL A 7 1.31 40.10 9.74
C VAL A 7 0.57 38.81 9.36
N TYR A 8 -0.69 38.91 8.94
CA TYR A 8 -1.50 37.76 8.56
C TYR A 8 -0.90 36.99 7.39
N LEU A 9 -0.49 37.70 6.32
CA LEU A 9 0.17 37.08 5.16
C LEU A 9 1.50 36.43 5.54
N ALA A 10 2.29 37.07 6.39
CA ALA A 10 3.56 36.50 6.84
C ALA A 10 3.35 35.21 7.65
N VAL A 11 2.41 35.21 8.60
CA VAL A 11 2.11 34.04 9.44
C VAL A 11 1.54 32.90 8.61
N THR A 12 0.53 33.18 7.78
CA THR A 12 -0.08 32.14 6.93
C THR A 12 0.92 31.60 5.91
N GLY A 13 1.73 32.45 5.29
CA GLY A 13 2.80 32.03 4.40
C GLY A 13 3.83 31.14 5.09
N ALA A 14 4.27 31.50 6.30
CA ALA A 14 5.18 30.68 7.08
C ALA A 14 4.58 29.31 7.41
N LEU A 15 3.32 29.26 7.84
CA LEU A 15 2.63 27.99 8.14
C LEU A 15 2.50 27.09 6.91
N LEU A 16 2.17 27.66 5.74
CA LEU A 16 2.10 26.90 4.49
C LEU A 16 3.47 26.35 4.07
N LEU A 17 4.54 27.12 4.24
CA LEU A 17 5.90 26.65 3.95
C LEU A 17 6.33 25.52 4.90
N VAL A 18 5.97 25.60 6.18
CA VAL A 18 6.21 24.53 7.16
C VAL A 18 5.44 23.26 6.76
N ALA A 19 4.16 23.38 6.43
CA ALA A 19 3.34 22.25 6.00
C ALA A 19 3.88 21.59 4.72
N LEU A 20 4.28 22.41 3.74
CA LEU A 20 4.89 21.95 2.49
C LEU A 20 6.25 21.27 2.75
N GLY A 21 7.07 21.84 3.63
CA GLY A 21 8.34 21.25 4.05
C GLY A 21 8.18 19.89 4.73
N ALA A 22 7.21 19.76 5.63
CA ALA A 22 6.89 18.50 6.29
C ALA A 22 6.42 17.44 5.28
N GLY A 23 5.53 17.82 4.35
CA GLY A 23 5.09 16.93 3.26
C GLY A 23 6.25 16.46 2.39
N LEU A 24 7.14 17.38 1.98
CA LEU A 24 8.34 17.04 1.22
C LEU A 24 9.30 16.13 1.99
N HIS A 25 9.43 16.29 3.31
CA HIS A 25 10.27 15.44 4.13
C HIS A 25 9.79 13.98 4.12
N VAL A 26 8.49 13.77 4.34
CA VAL A 26 7.86 12.44 4.31
C VAL A 26 7.99 11.82 2.91
N LEU A 27 7.67 12.58 1.86
CA LEU A 27 7.81 12.13 0.46
C LEU A 27 9.25 11.74 0.12
N ARG A 28 10.26 12.50 0.58
CA ARG A 28 11.67 12.16 0.36
C ARG A 28 12.08 10.88 1.08
N GLY A 29 11.52 10.59 2.26
CA GLY A 29 11.72 9.31 2.94
C GLY A 29 11.29 8.14 2.07
N ILE A 30 10.02 8.18 1.62
CA ILE A 30 9.42 7.13 0.79
C ILE A 30 10.17 6.97 -0.54
N VAL A 31 10.52 8.08 -1.22
CA VAL A 31 11.22 8.03 -2.50
C VAL A 31 12.65 7.50 -2.37
N ARG A 32 13.38 7.84 -1.30
CA ARG A 32 14.72 7.30 -1.05
C ARG A 32 14.69 5.79 -0.87
N GLU A 33 13.76 5.31 -0.04
CA GLU A 33 13.58 3.88 0.21
C GLU A 33 13.19 3.11 -1.06
N GLY A 34 12.32 3.69 -1.89
CA GLY A 34 11.96 3.12 -3.19
C GLY A 34 13.11 3.10 -4.21
N LEU A 35 13.97 4.12 -4.22
CA LEU A 35 15.14 4.17 -5.11
C LEU A 35 16.23 3.18 -4.70
N ASP A 36 16.40 2.93 -3.40
CA ASP A 36 17.34 1.93 -2.89
C ASP A 36 16.93 0.52 -3.32
N LEU A 37 15.63 0.20 -3.25
CA LEU A 37 15.10 -1.07 -3.77
C LEU A 37 15.27 -1.19 -5.29
N ARG A 38 15.04 -0.12 -6.05
CA ARG A 38 15.30 -0.11 -7.51
C ARG A 38 16.78 -0.25 -7.85
N ARG A 39 17.68 0.34 -7.06
CA ARG A 39 19.14 0.17 -7.21
C ARG A 39 19.54 -1.27 -6.96
N ARG A 40 19.09 -1.89 -5.87
CA ARG A 40 19.36 -3.31 -5.54
C ARG A 40 18.89 -4.26 -6.64
N ARG A 41 17.70 -4.04 -7.22
CA ARG A 41 17.24 -4.82 -8.38
C ARG A 41 18.11 -4.65 -9.63
N ARG A 42 18.66 -3.44 -9.85
CA ARG A 42 19.51 -3.15 -11.02
C ARG A 42 20.91 -3.75 -10.89
N THR A 43 21.47 -3.82 -9.67
CA THR A 43 22.79 -4.41 -9.42
C THR A 43 22.79 -5.94 -9.42
N GLY A 44 21.64 -6.59 -9.65
CA GLY A 44 21.54 -8.05 -9.74
C GLY A 44 21.68 -8.77 -8.39
N GLU A 45 21.88 -8.03 -7.31
CA GLU A 45 21.94 -8.53 -5.94
C GLU A 45 20.51 -8.59 -5.40
N VAL A 46 19.66 -9.36 -6.08
CA VAL A 46 18.48 -9.93 -5.44
C VAL A 46 19.04 -10.96 -4.48
N GLU A 47 19.34 -10.48 -3.28
CA GLU A 47 19.78 -11.29 -2.17
C GLU A 47 18.85 -12.50 -2.08
N LYS A 48 19.49 -13.64 -2.26
CA LYS A 48 18.98 -14.98 -2.05
C LYS A 48 18.55 -15.13 -0.59
N TYR A 49 17.44 -14.49 -0.21
CA TYR A 49 16.73 -14.68 1.06
C TYR A 49 15.26 -15.00 0.78
N THR A 50 15.05 -16.04 -0.03
CA THR A 50 13.83 -16.82 -0.02
C THR A 50 14.18 -18.30 -0.19
N GLU A 51 15.23 -18.75 0.50
CA GLU A 51 15.46 -20.18 0.77
C GLU A 51 15.16 -20.46 2.26
N GLU A 52 13.93 -20.15 2.70
CA GLU A 52 13.28 -20.89 3.79
C GLU A 52 11.75 -20.75 3.71
N TYR A 53 11.21 -20.94 2.51
CA TYR A 53 9.91 -21.55 2.33
C TYR A 53 10.07 -22.38 1.07
N GLY A 54 10.38 -23.67 1.24
CA GLY A 54 10.33 -24.61 0.11
C GLY A 54 8.97 -24.52 -0.57
N PRO A 55 8.81 -25.01 -1.82
CA PRO A 55 7.48 -25.18 -2.39
C PRO A 55 6.61 -25.85 -1.32
N GLY A 56 5.58 -25.14 -0.84
CA GLY A 56 4.60 -25.75 0.04
C GLY A 56 4.12 -27.05 -0.63
N PRO A 57 3.72 -28.07 0.13
CA PRO A 57 3.15 -29.27 -0.46
C PRO A 57 2.11 -28.84 -1.51
N PRO A 58 2.04 -29.51 -2.67
CA PRO A 58 1.03 -29.18 -3.67
C PRO A 58 -0.30 -29.15 -2.93
N ASP A 59 -0.91 -27.96 -2.93
CA ASP A 59 -2.21 -27.75 -2.34
C ASP A 59 -3.20 -28.43 -3.29
N ASP A 60 -3.31 -29.75 -3.15
CA ASP A 60 -4.37 -30.58 -3.69
C ASP A 60 -5.69 -30.30 -2.93
N SER A 61 -5.92 -29.05 -2.53
CA SER A 61 -7.25 -28.60 -2.18
C SER A 61 -7.95 -28.28 -3.50
N ASP A 62 -8.71 -29.27 -3.98
CA ASP A 62 -9.90 -29.08 -4.82
C ASP A 62 -10.93 -28.19 -4.06
N ASP A 63 -10.50 -27.07 -3.49
CA ASP A 63 -11.35 -26.16 -2.77
C ASP A 63 -12.02 -25.29 -3.83
N PRO A 64 -13.34 -25.47 -4.06
CA PRO A 64 -13.99 -24.90 -5.22
C PRO A 64 -13.90 -23.38 -5.13
N THR A 65 -13.49 -22.75 -6.24
CA THR A 65 -13.50 -21.29 -6.38
C THR A 65 -14.83 -20.71 -5.88
N ALA A 66 -14.78 -19.91 -4.83
CA ALA A 66 -15.97 -19.36 -4.19
C ALA A 66 -16.54 -18.23 -5.06
N THR A 67 -17.73 -18.46 -5.61
CA THR A 67 -18.45 -17.41 -6.33
C THR A 67 -19.20 -16.54 -5.33
N CYS A 68 -18.92 -15.24 -5.35
CA CYS A 68 -19.57 -14.30 -4.44
C CYS A 68 -21.09 -14.24 -4.70
N PRO A 69 -21.95 -14.51 -3.69
CA PRO A 69 -23.39 -14.47 -3.88
C PRO A 69 -23.93 -13.06 -4.10
N ARG A 70 -23.21 -12.02 -3.66
CA ARG A 70 -23.62 -10.62 -3.83
C ARG A 70 -23.36 -10.10 -5.25
N CYS A 71 -22.20 -10.39 -5.84
CA CYS A 71 -21.77 -9.74 -7.09
C CYS A 71 -21.36 -10.71 -8.21
N GLY A 72 -21.41 -12.03 -7.96
CA GLY A 72 -21.08 -13.06 -8.95
C GLY A 72 -19.59 -13.17 -9.31
N ALA A 73 -18.70 -12.44 -8.62
CA ALA A 73 -17.27 -12.53 -8.87
C ALA A 73 -16.71 -13.87 -8.36
N ALA A 74 -15.89 -14.53 -9.18
CA ALA A 74 -15.09 -15.68 -8.76
C ALA A 74 -13.95 -15.23 -7.83
N ASN A 75 -13.80 -15.90 -6.70
CA ASN A 75 -12.70 -15.71 -5.77
C ASN A 75 -11.90 -17.02 -5.71
N GLU A 76 -10.59 -16.88 -5.56
CA GLU A 76 -9.72 -18.02 -5.26
C GLU A 76 -10.08 -18.60 -3.89
N PRO A 77 -9.77 -19.88 -3.62
CA PRO A 77 -9.90 -20.45 -2.30
C PRO A 77 -9.04 -19.69 -1.28
N GLY A 78 -9.49 -19.66 -0.01
CA GLY A 78 -8.81 -18.96 1.08
C GLY A 78 -9.17 -17.48 1.29
N PHE A 79 -10.07 -16.91 0.47
CA PHE A 79 -10.57 -15.55 0.71
C PHE A 79 -11.82 -15.55 1.61
N ASP A 80 -11.77 -14.84 2.74
CA ASP A 80 -12.95 -14.63 3.61
C ASP A 80 -13.95 -13.60 3.04
N TYR A 81 -13.46 -12.69 2.18
CA TYR A 81 -14.21 -11.59 1.59
C TYR A 81 -14.03 -11.52 0.08
N CYS A 82 -15.08 -11.08 -0.62
CA CYS A 82 -15.05 -10.93 -2.06
C CYS A 82 -14.07 -9.84 -2.51
N ARG A 83 -13.16 -10.18 -3.42
CA ARG A 83 -12.16 -9.27 -3.99
C ARG A 83 -12.74 -8.12 -4.82
N ARG A 84 -14.02 -8.19 -5.20
CA ARG A 84 -14.70 -7.17 -6.01
C ARG A 84 -15.62 -6.25 -5.22
N CYS A 85 -16.34 -6.79 -4.23
CA CYS A 85 -17.39 -6.05 -3.52
C CYS A 85 -17.27 -6.09 -1.99
N ALA A 86 -16.24 -6.75 -1.46
CA ALA A 86 -15.97 -6.91 -0.02
C ALA A 86 -17.10 -7.57 0.80
N ALA A 87 -18.06 -8.23 0.14
CA ALA A 87 -19.04 -9.06 0.84
C ALA A 87 -18.39 -10.30 1.45
N PRO A 88 -18.83 -10.78 2.63
CA PRO A 88 -18.34 -12.03 3.21
C PRO A 88 -18.67 -13.23 2.29
N LEU A 89 -17.80 -14.23 2.27
CA LEU A 89 -17.96 -15.46 1.48
C LEU A 89 -18.33 -16.69 2.32
N GLY A 90 -18.33 -16.56 3.64
CA GLY A 90 -18.65 -17.65 4.58
C GLY A 90 -20.15 -17.97 4.69
N PRO A 91 -20.51 -19.10 5.33
CA PRO A 91 -21.88 -19.56 5.46
C PRO A 91 -22.74 -18.53 6.23
N GLY A 92 -23.59 -17.82 5.50
CA GLY A 92 -24.44 -16.73 6.02
C GLY A 92 -24.56 -15.50 5.12
N SER A 93 -23.90 -15.48 3.96
CA SER A 93 -24.00 -14.46 2.91
C SER A 93 -25.14 -14.67 1.93
#